data_AF-A0A7L5RX97-F1
#
_entry.id   AF-A0A7L5RX97-F1
#
_cell.length_a   1.000
_cell.length_b   1.000
_cell.length_c   1.000
_cell.angle_alpha   90.00
_cell.angle_beta   90.00
_cell.angle_gamma   90.00
#
_symmetry.space_group_name_H-M   'P 1'
#
loop_
_entity.id
_entity.type
_entity.pdbx_description
1 polymer ?
#
loop_
_entity_poly.entity_id
_entity_poly.type
_entity_poly.pdbx_seq_one_letter_code
_entity_poly.pdbx_strand_id
1 'polypeptide(L)' 'MSTAIVLTPAQAFELLPLASARLEHLKRQQTAADVAGRRENWGVTLWTEIVQALRGDGSERATA' A
#
# COMPACT_ATOMS: atom_id res chain seq x y z
N MET A 1 0.19 -6.69 -21.94
CA MET A 1 1.51 -6.43 -21.31
C MET A 1 1.31 -5.33 -20.28
N SER A 2 1.57 -5.61 -19.00
CA SER A 2 1.50 -4.60 -17.94
C SER A 2 2.87 -3.93 -17.85
N THR A 3 2.94 -2.62 -18.01
CA THR A 3 4.19 -1.86 -17.86
C THR A 3 4.51 -1.74 -16.37
N ALA A 4 5.62 -2.34 -15.94
CA ALA A 4 6.13 -2.14 -14.58
C ALA A 4 6.76 -0.75 -14.47
N ILE A 5 6.36 0.03 -13.46
CA ILE A 5 6.96 1.32 -13.14
C ILE A 5 8.08 1.07 -12.12
N VAL A 6 9.32 1.40 -12.49
CA VAL A 6 10.47 1.35 -11.59
C VAL A 6 10.67 2.73 -10.99
N LEU A 7 10.61 2.83 -9.66
CA LEU A 7 10.85 4.07 -8.91
C LEU A 7 12.30 4.13 -8.43
N THR A 8 12.90 5.31 -8.47
CA THR A 8 14.15 5.56 -7.76
C THR A 8 13.91 5.64 -6.24
N PRO A 9 14.94 5.45 -5.39
CA PRO A 9 14.78 5.61 -3.95
C PRO A 9 14.23 6.99 -3.54
N ALA A 10 14.62 8.05 -4.24
CA ALA A 10 14.11 9.41 -3.99
C ALA A 10 12.61 9.51 -4.32
N GLN A 11 12.18 8.96 -5.46
CA GLN A 11 10.76 8.93 -5.83
C GLN A 11 9.93 8.07 -4.87
N ALA A 12 10.48 6.94 -4.42
CA ALA A 12 9.82 6.09 -3.43
C ALA A 12 9.64 6.82 -2.09
N PHE A 13 10.66 7.54 -1.64
CA PHE A 13 10.62 8.37 -0.44
C PHE A 13 9.59 9.51 -0.56
N GLU A 14 9.50 10.17 -1.71
CA GLU A 14 8.51 11.23 -1.95
C GLU A 14 7.06 10.70 -1.92
N LEU A 15 6.83 9.47 -2.39
CA LEU A 15 5.51 8.85 -2.44
C LEU A 15 5.09 8.20 -1.12
N LEU A 16 6.04 7.84 -0.27
CA LEU A 16 5.80 7.12 0.98
C LEU A 16 4.80 7.83 1.93
N PRO A 17 4.87 9.15 2.16
CA PRO A 17 3.89 9.85 3.00
C PRO A 17 2.48 9.78 2.43
N LEU A 18 2.32 9.95 1.11
CA LEU A 18 1.03 9.90 0.43
C LEU A 18 0.43 8.48 0.51
N ALA A 19 1.22 7.46 0.22
CA ALA A 19 0.80 6.07 0.30
C ALA A 19 0.42 5.66 1.74
N SER A 20 1.18 6.13 2.73
CA SER A 20 0.89 5.88 4.14
C SER A 20 -0.42 6.54 4.57
N ALA A 21 -0.67 7.79 4.17
CA ALA A 21 -1.92 8.49 4.46
C ALA A 21 -3.13 7.79 3.83
N ARG A 22 -2.97 7.27 2.59
CA ARG A 22 -3.99 6.48 1.91
C ARG A 22 -4.27 5.17 2.66
N LEU A 23 -3.24 4.43 3.05
CA LEU A 23 -3.39 3.20 3.82
C LEU A 23 -4.16 3.44 5.13
N GLU A 24 -3.81 4.49 5.88
CA GLU A 24 -4.50 4.84 7.12
C GLU A 24 -5.98 5.21 6.89
N HIS A 25 -6.30 5.89 5.80
CA HIS A 25 -7.68 6.13 5.42
C HIS A 25 -8.45 4.82 5.14
N LEU A 26 -7.85 3.90 4.40
CA LEU A 26 -8.49 2.63 4.05
C LEU A 26 -8.69 1.74 5.28
N LYS A 27 -7.74 1.72 6.22
CA LYS A 27 -7.92 1.02 7.51
C LYS A 27 -9.13 1.54 8.26
N ARG A 28 -9.31 2.87 8.34
CA ARG A 28 -10.50 3.46 8.99
C ARG A 28 -11.80 3.06 8.31
N GLN A 29 -11.84 3.04 6.97
CA GLN A 29 -13.02 2.61 6.24
C GLN A 29 -13.33 1.13 6.48
N GLN A 30 -12.31 0.28 6.47
CA GLN A 30 -12.47 -1.14 6.76
C GLN A 30 -12.97 -1.38 8.18
N THR A 31 -12.40 -0.72 9.19
CA THR A 31 -12.91 -0.79 10.57
C THR A 31 -14.37 -0.34 10.67
N ALA A 32 -14.75 0.75 10.00
CA ALA A 32 -16.13 1.23 10.01
C ALA A 32 -17.09 0.23 9.32
N ALA A 33 -16.67 -0.40 8.23
CA ALA A 33 -17.42 -1.44 7.55
C ALA A 33 -17.57 -2.70 8.42
N ASP A 34 -16.49 -3.14 9.08
CA ASP A 34 -16.49 -4.29 9.98
C ASP A 34 -17.43 -4.08 11.17
N VAL A 35 -17.40 -2.90 11.80
CA VAL A 35 -18.33 -2.53 12.89
C VAL A 35 -19.79 -2.52 12.41
N ALA A 36 -20.03 -2.13 11.17
CA ALA A 36 -21.36 -2.15 10.56
C ALA A 36 -21.77 -3.54 10.02
N GLY A 37 -20.93 -4.57 10.17
CA GLY A 37 -21.17 -5.92 9.63
C GLY A 37 -21.10 -6.01 8.10
N ARG A 38 -20.52 -5.02 7.42
CA ARG A 38 -20.34 -5.01 5.97
C ARG A 38 -18.99 -5.60 5.59
N ARG A 39 -18.98 -6.71 4.84
CA ARG A 39 -17.77 -7.30 4.27
C ARG A 39 -17.38 -6.58 2.98
N GLU A 40 -16.77 -5.42 3.12
CA GLU A 40 -16.23 -4.63 2.01
C GLU A 40 -14.70 -4.75 1.97
N ASN A 41 -14.16 -4.99 0.78
CA ASN A 41 -12.71 -4.99 0.57
C ASN A 41 -12.25 -3.59 0.17
N TRP A 42 -11.65 -2.88 1.12
CA TRP A 42 -11.09 -1.54 0.91
C TRP A 42 -9.64 -1.56 0.38
N GLY A 43 -9.08 -2.74 0.08
CA GLY A 43 -7.73 -2.87 -0.47
C GLY A 43 -6.61 -2.60 0.54
N VAL A 44 -6.88 -2.77 1.85
CA VAL A 44 -5.89 -2.53 2.92
C VAL A 44 -4.63 -3.40 2.74
N THR A 45 -4.80 -4.67 2.34
CA THR A 45 -3.67 -5.58 2.06
C THR A 45 -2.78 -5.04 0.94
N LEU A 46 -3.37 -4.71 -0.21
CA LEU A 46 -2.64 -4.16 -1.36
C LEU A 46 -1.88 -2.87 -0.99
N TRP A 47 -2.53 -1.95 -0.29
CA TRP A 47 -1.87 -0.71 0.12
C TRP A 47 -0.79 -0.92 1.19
N THR A 48 -0.91 -1.97 2.01
CA THR A 48 0.15 -2.36 2.93
C THR A 48 1.39 -2.82 2.17
N GLU A 49 1.21 -3.64 1.14
CA GLU A 49 2.31 -4.09 0.26
C GLU A 49 2.97 -2.90 -0.47
N ILE A 50 2.18 -1.95 -0.98
CA ILE A 50 2.70 -0.73 -1.62
C ILE A 50 3.55 0.08 -0.64
N VAL A 51 3.08 0.29 0.59
CA VAL A 51 3.83 1.06 1.61
C VAL A 51 5.11 0.33 2.02
N GLN A 52 5.10 -1.00 2.13
CA GLN A 52 6.29 -1.79 2.42
C GLN A 52 7.32 -1.72 1.27
N ALA A 53 6.85 -1.80 0.02
CA ALA A 53 7.70 -1.65 -1.16
C ALA A 53 8.34 -0.25 -1.21
N LEU A 54 7.59 0.81 -0.90
CA LEU A 54 8.10 2.18 -0.87
C LEU A 54 9.12 2.44 0.25
N ARG A 55 9.02 1.75 1.40
CA ARG A 55 10.04 1.82 2.46
C ARG A 55 11.35 1.13 2.09
N GLY A 56 11.30 0.20 1.13
CA GLY A 56 12.42 -0.68 0.83
C GLY A 56 12.48 -1.93 1.73
N ASP A 57 11.51 -2.13 2.63
CA ASP A 57 11.44 -3.28 3.53
C ASP A 57 11.10 -4.61 2.80
N GLY A 58 10.73 -4.53 1.51
CA GLY A 58 10.24 -5.67 0.71
C GLY A 58 11.10 -6.08 -0.49
N SER A 59 12.28 -5.48 -0.71
CA SER A 59 13.04 -5.65 -1.97
C SER A 59 13.74 -7.00 -2.16
N GLU A 60 13.78 -7.91 -1.18
CA GLU A 60 14.46 -9.20 -1.36
C GLU A 60 13.66 -10.24 -2.17
N ARG A 61 12.38 -10.02 -2.51
CA ARG A 61 11.56 -11.01 -3.22
C ARG A 61 11.40 -10.79 -4.73
N ALA A 62 11.97 -9.74 -5.31
CA ALA A 62 11.81 -9.45 -6.74
C ALA A 62 12.92 -10.01 -7.65
N THR A 63 13.87 -10.78 -7.12
CA THR A 63 14.95 -11.41 -7.90
C THR A 63 15.11 -12.89 -7.55
N ALA A 64 14.16 -13.71 -8.00
CA ALA A 64 14.33 -15.16 -8.10
C ALA A 64 13.65 -15.65 -9.39
#